data_AF-A0A1J5PIF7-F1
#
_entry.id   AF-A0A1J5PIF7-F1
#
_cell.length_a   1.000
_cell.length_b   1.000
_cell.length_c   1.000
_cell.angle_alpha   90.00
_cell.angle_beta   90.00
_cell.angle_gamma   90.00
#
_symmetry.space_group_name_H-M   'P 1'
#
loop_
_entity.id
_entity.type
_entity.pdbx_description
1 polymer ?
#
loop_
_entity_poly.entity_id
_entity_poly.type
_entity_poly.pdbx_seq_one_letter_code
_entity_poly.pdbx_strand_id
1 'polypeptide(L)'
;MRNPCIPRGNERIDTLRNIVWDPRVSLMCFVPGANNVIRANGRASVTADAALCTSFMHDGKTPHTVIVIKIAEVYSQCARAMMRARLWTSADDSTGLPTMGEILQEIAKGGFDGTTYDAKWSARTASTLW
;
A
#
# COMPACT_ATOMS: atom_id res chain seq x y z
N MET A 1 -9.95 7.68 33.11
CA MET A 1 -9.03 7.36 32.01
C MET A 1 -9.65 6.25 31.17
N ARG A 2 -10.10 6.54 29.94
CA ARG A 2 -10.55 5.49 29.02
C ARG A 2 -9.32 4.94 28.33
N ASN A 3 -9.01 3.66 28.57
CA ASN A 3 -7.98 2.95 27.80
C ASN A 3 -8.38 3.03 26.32
N PRO A 4 -7.51 3.47 25.39
CA PRO A 4 -7.80 3.40 23.98
C PRO A 4 -7.98 1.92 23.62
N CYS A 5 -9.22 1.54 23.39
CA CYS A 5 -9.58 0.21 22.95
C CYS A 5 -9.12 0.06 21.50
N ILE A 6 -7.96 -0.57 21.29
CA ILE A 6 -7.61 -1.12 19.98
C ILE A 6 -8.83 -1.91 19.49
N PRO A 7 -9.33 -1.67 18.26
CA PRO A 7 -10.33 -2.53 17.67
C PRO A 7 -9.83 -3.96 17.76
N ARG A 8 -10.57 -4.86 18.43
CA ARG A 8 -10.29 -6.29 18.28
C ARG A 8 -10.38 -6.58 16.79
N GLY A 9 -9.43 -7.35 16.27
CA GLY A 9 -9.54 -7.86 14.92
C GLY A 9 -10.90 -8.55 14.76
N ASN A 10 -11.32 -8.78 13.53
CA ASN A 10 -12.56 -9.51 13.26
C ASN A 10 -12.48 -11.01 13.65
N GLU A 11 -11.40 -11.45 14.33
CA GLU A 11 -11.06 -12.83 14.71
C GLU A 11 -11.16 -13.81 13.53
N ARG A 12 -11.03 -13.30 12.29
CA ARG A 12 -11.04 -14.11 11.07
C ARG A 12 -9.63 -14.42 10.63
N ILE A 13 -9.42 -15.70 10.33
CA ILE A 13 -8.14 -16.22 9.86
C ILE A 13 -8.21 -16.68 8.40
N ASP A 14 -9.27 -16.33 7.67
CA ASP A 14 -9.48 -16.75 6.28
C ASP A 14 -8.31 -16.35 5.37
N THR A 15 -7.83 -15.11 5.46
CA THR A 15 -6.64 -14.65 4.72
C THR A 15 -5.38 -15.41 5.11
N LEU A 16 -5.20 -15.71 6.41
CA LEU A 16 -4.04 -16.48 6.88
C LEU A 16 -4.07 -17.91 6.36
N ARG A 17 -5.25 -18.55 6.38
CA ARG A 17 -5.46 -19.88 5.79
C ARG A 17 -5.21 -19.88 4.29
N ASN A 18 -5.68 -18.86 3.58
CA ASN A 18 -5.43 -18.70 2.14
C ASN A 18 -3.93 -18.61 1.85
N ILE A 19 -3.17 -17.82 2.62
CA ILE A 19 -1.71 -17.69 2.46
C ILE A 19 -0.99 -19.02 2.70
N VAL A 20 -1.41 -19.79 3.71
CA VAL A 20 -0.83 -21.11 3.99
C VAL A 20 -1.09 -22.09 2.84
N TRP A 21 -2.26 -22.01 2.21
CA TRP A 21 -2.62 -22.86 1.07
C TRP A 21 -1.95 -22.41 -0.24
N ASP A 22 -2.02 -21.13 -0.54
CA ASP A 22 -1.42 -20.49 -1.71
C ASP A 22 -0.77 -19.16 -1.30
N PRO A 23 0.56 -19.06 -1.33
CA PRO A 23 1.26 -17.90 -0.80
C PRO A 23 1.20 -16.68 -1.73
N ARG A 24 0.58 -16.77 -2.92
CA ARG A 24 0.52 -15.62 -3.84
C ARG A 24 -0.40 -14.53 -3.28
N VAL A 25 0.13 -13.31 -3.14
CA VAL A 25 -0.60 -12.15 -2.61
C VAL A 25 -0.40 -10.90 -3.45
N SER A 26 -1.38 -10.00 -3.40
CA SER A 26 -1.32 -8.65 -3.94
C SER A 26 -1.83 -7.68 -2.88
N LEU A 27 -1.06 -6.64 -2.58
CA LEU A 27 -1.45 -5.53 -1.71
C LEU A 27 -1.64 -4.27 -2.56
N MET A 28 -2.70 -3.52 -2.29
CA MET A 28 -2.97 -2.24 -2.94
C MET A 28 -3.08 -1.16 -1.87
N CYS A 29 -2.25 -0.13 -1.98
CA CYS A 29 -2.15 0.95 -1.01
C CYS A 29 -2.81 2.20 -1.56
N PHE A 30 -3.82 2.69 -0.84
CA PHE A 30 -4.54 3.91 -1.14
C PHE A 30 -4.29 4.92 -0.02
N VAL A 31 -4.07 6.18 -0.37
CA VAL A 31 -4.00 7.28 0.59
C VAL A 31 -5.11 8.27 0.24
N PRO A 32 -5.96 8.69 1.20
CA PRO A 32 -6.97 9.69 0.97
C PRO A 32 -6.39 10.95 0.29
N GLY A 33 -7.07 11.45 -0.73
CA GLY A 33 -6.62 12.60 -1.54
C GLY A 33 -5.57 12.28 -2.60
N ALA A 34 -4.80 11.19 -2.44
CA ALA A 34 -3.84 10.76 -3.45
C ALA A 34 -4.53 10.02 -4.61
N ASN A 35 -4.28 10.46 -5.84
CA ASN A 35 -4.73 9.71 -7.03
C ASN A 35 -3.74 8.61 -7.45
N ASN A 36 -2.54 8.63 -6.87
CA ASN A 36 -1.52 7.62 -7.08
C ASN A 36 -1.80 6.41 -6.20
N VAL A 37 -1.89 5.23 -6.82
CA VAL A 37 -2.13 3.98 -6.10
C VAL A 37 -1.04 2.99 -6.47
N ILE A 38 -0.47 2.35 -5.47
CA ILE A 38 0.60 1.36 -5.64
C ILE A 38 0.04 -0.03 -5.38
N ARG A 39 0.36 -0.95 -6.29
CA ARG A 39 0.09 -2.38 -6.12
C ARG A 39 1.41 -3.13 -6.03
N ALA A 40 1.61 -3.87 -4.96
CA ALA A 40 2.74 -4.79 -4.79
C ALA A 40 2.25 -6.23 -4.87
N ASN A 41 2.83 -7.02 -5.77
CA ASN A 41 2.57 -8.45 -5.84
C ASN A 41 3.77 -9.21 -5.29
N GLY A 42 3.51 -10.37 -4.68
CA GLY A 42 4.57 -11.17 -4.11
C GLY A 42 4.10 -12.51 -3.58
N ARG A 43 4.96 -13.11 -2.75
CA ARG A 43 4.64 -14.32 -1.99
C ARG A 43 4.66 -14.01 -0.50
N ALA A 44 3.65 -14.45 0.22
CA ALA A 44 3.51 -14.28 1.64
C ALA A 44 3.80 -15.57 2.41
N SER A 45 4.26 -15.41 3.65
CA SER A 45 4.24 -16.46 4.67
C SER A 45 3.69 -15.89 5.98
N VAL A 46 3.11 -16.76 6.80
CA VAL A 46 2.65 -16.41 8.15
C VAL A 46 3.67 -16.92 9.15
N THR A 47 4.06 -16.09 10.12
CA THR A 47 4.99 -16.48 11.19
C THR A 47 4.47 -16.06 12.55
N ALA A 48 4.79 -16.88 13.56
CA ALA A 48 4.55 -16.62 14.98
C ALA A 48 5.87 -16.32 15.72
N ASP A 49 6.91 -15.93 14.99
CA ASP A 49 8.20 -15.55 15.58
C ASP A 49 8.01 -14.43 16.61
N ALA A 50 8.47 -14.66 17.84
CA ALA A 50 8.18 -13.78 18.97
C ALA A 50 8.84 -12.40 18.81
N ALA A 51 10.07 -12.34 18.28
CA ALA A 51 10.79 -11.09 18.08
C ALA A 51 10.10 -10.22 17.03
N LEU A 52 9.71 -10.84 15.90
CA LEU A 52 8.99 -10.14 14.85
C LEU A 52 7.60 -9.73 15.32
N CYS A 53 6.84 -10.59 15.99
CA CYS A 53 5.53 -10.18 16.53
C CYS A 53 5.66 -9.00 17.50
N THR A 54 6.70 -8.98 18.32
CA THR A 54 6.96 -7.89 19.28
C THR A 54 7.29 -6.57 18.58
N SER A 55 7.96 -6.58 17.42
CA SER A 55 8.22 -5.34 16.66
C SER A 55 6.97 -4.71 16.06
N PHE A 56 5.88 -5.47 15.95
CA PHE A 56 4.55 -4.99 15.53
C PHE A 56 3.60 -4.72 16.72
N MET A 57 4.13 -4.64 17.95
CA MET A 57 3.32 -4.28 19.11
C MET A 57 2.70 -2.88 18.94
N HIS A 58 1.41 -2.77 19.19
CA HIS A 58 0.69 -1.51 19.15
C HIS A 58 -0.22 -1.39 20.38
N ASP A 59 -0.23 -0.23 21.03
CA ASP A 59 -0.97 0.04 22.27
C ASP A 59 -0.85 -1.07 23.32
N GLY A 60 0.37 -1.59 23.51
CA GLY A 60 0.69 -2.63 24.50
C GLY A 60 0.16 -4.03 24.17
N LYS A 61 -0.33 -4.28 22.95
CA LYS A 61 -0.76 -5.60 22.49
C LYS A 61 0.13 -6.11 21.37
N THR A 62 0.57 -7.35 21.53
CA THR A 62 1.38 -8.07 20.54
C THR A 62 0.47 -8.94 19.67
N PRO A 63 0.59 -8.88 18.33
CA PRO A 63 -0.15 -9.78 17.46
C PRO A 63 0.29 -11.24 17.66
N HIS A 64 -0.63 -12.19 17.46
CA HIS A 64 -0.31 -13.63 17.55
C HIS A 64 0.56 -14.14 16.40
N THR A 65 0.40 -13.52 15.22
CA THR A 65 1.16 -13.84 14.01
C THR A 65 1.31 -12.59 13.17
N VAL A 66 2.30 -12.60 12.27
CA VAL A 66 2.52 -11.55 11.28
C VAL A 66 2.66 -12.17 9.90
N ILE A 67 2.29 -11.40 8.88
CA ILE A 67 2.44 -11.78 7.47
C ILE A 67 3.73 -11.15 6.94
N VAL A 68 4.63 -11.98 6.44
CA VAL A 68 5.86 -11.54 5.76
C VAL A 68 5.63 -11.64 4.27
N ILE A 69 5.73 -10.51 3.55
CA ILE A 69 5.53 -10.48 2.10
C ILE A 69 6.87 -10.25 1.41
N LYS A 70 7.32 -11.24 0.63
CA LYS A 70 8.42 -11.08 -0.31
C LYS A 70 7.87 -10.48 -1.60
N ILE A 71 8.13 -9.19 -1.81
CA ILE A 71 7.70 -8.45 -3.00
C ILE A 71 8.46 -8.99 -4.22
N ALA A 72 7.72 -9.32 -5.27
CA ALA A 72 8.26 -9.76 -6.56
C ALA A 72 8.22 -8.61 -7.58
N GLU A 73 7.16 -7.80 -7.55
CA GLU A 73 6.90 -6.75 -8.53
C GLU A 73 6.02 -5.66 -7.92
N VAL A 74 6.21 -4.42 -8.37
CA VAL A 74 5.46 -3.26 -7.93
C VAL A 74 4.97 -2.49 -9.16
N TYR A 75 3.71 -2.10 -9.13
CA TYR A 75 3.03 -1.40 -10.21
C TYR A 75 2.39 -0.13 -9.68
N SER A 76 2.45 0.92 -10.49
CA SER A 76 1.55 2.05 -10.35
C SER A 76 0.23 1.75 -11.05
N GLN A 77 -0.86 2.07 -10.37
CA GLN A 77 -2.20 2.00 -10.94
C GLN A 77 -2.57 3.39 -11.46
N CYS A 78 -3.28 3.42 -12.59
CA CYS A 78 -3.58 4.67 -13.27
C CYS A 78 -4.49 5.57 -12.42
N ALA A 79 -4.07 6.81 -12.20
CA ALA A 79 -4.81 7.84 -11.47
C ALA A 79 -6.22 8.11 -12.04
N ARG A 80 -6.45 7.82 -13.33
CA ARG A 80 -7.75 8.04 -13.98
C ARG A 80 -8.89 7.27 -13.32
N ALA A 81 -8.64 6.04 -12.85
CA ALA A 81 -9.68 5.24 -12.21
C ALA A 81 -10.15 5.92 -10.90
N MET A 82 -9.21 6.44 -10.10
CA MET A 82 -9.49 7.17 -8.86
C MET A 82 -10.24 8.47 -9.13
N MET A 83 -9.79 9.25 -10.11
CA MET A 83 -10.42 10.50 -10.51
C MET A 83 -11.84 10.27 -11.05
N ARG A 84 -12.05 9.28 -11.92
CA ARG A 84 -13.37 8.95 -12.49
C ARG A 84 -14.33 8.43 -11.42
N ALA A 85 -13.85 7.63 -10.47
CA ALA A 85 -14.65 7.13 -9.36
C ALA A 85 -15.00 8.21 -8.33
N ARG A 86 -14.33 9.39 -8.37
CA ARG A 86 -14.42 10.44 -7.35
C ARG A 86 -14.24 9.86 -5.94
N LEU A 87 -13.25 8.97 -5.79
CA LEU A 87 -13.08 8.16 -4.59
C LEU A 87 -12.90 9.00 -3.31
N TRP A 88 -12.29 10.18 -3.45
CA TRP A 88 -12.00 11.09 -2.34
C TRP A 88 -12.91 12.31 -2.40
N THR A 89 -13.66 12.57 -1.33
CA THR A 89 -14.61 13.70 -1.25
C THR A 89 -14.41 14.61 -0.03
N SER A 90 -13.57 14.24 0.94
CA SER A 90 -13.49 14.97 2.21
C SER A 90 -12.16 14.89 2.97
N ALA A 91 -11.29 13.92 2.68
CA ALA A 91 -10.01 13.75 3.36
C ALA A 91 -8.87 13.79 2.34
N ASP A 92 -7.81 14.54 2.67
CA ASP A 92 -6.58 14.62 1.89
C ASP A 92 -5.37 14.46 2.81
N ASP A 93 -4.83 13.24 2.82
CA ASP A 93 -3.64 12.85 3.55
C ASP A 93 -2.44 12.69 2.59
N SER A 94 -2.52 13.26 1.38
CA SER A 94 -1.48 13.12 0.36
C SER A 94 -0.24 13.98 0.59
N THR A 95 -0.28 14.86 1.59
CA THR A 95 0.83 15.75 1.92
C THR A 95 2.08 14.96 2.34
N GLY A 96 3.21 15.23 1.68
CA GLY A 96 4.49 14.57 1.95
C GLY A 96 4.65 13.19 1.32
N LEU A 97 3.67 12.71 0.54
CA LEU A 97 3.85 11.52 -0.28
C LEU A 97 4.86 11.77 -1.41
N PRO A 98 5.66 10.76 -1.77
CA PRO A 98 6.50 10.84 -2.95
C PRO A 98 5.64 10.94 -4.22
N THR A 99 6.19 11.61 -5.23
CA THR A 99 5.59 11.66 -6.56
C THR A 99 5.64 10.29 -7.23
N MET A 100 4.88 10.12 -8.32
CA MET A 100 4.91 8.86 -9.06
C MET A 100 6.28 8.63 -9.71
N GLY A 101 6.92 9.69 -10.22
CA GLY A 101 8.28 9.63 -10.73
C GLY A 101 9.28 9.18 -9.68
N GLU A 102 9.23 9.72 -8.46
CA GLU A 102 10.09 9.32 -7.34
C GLU A 102 9.91 7.84 -6.99
N ILE A 103 8.66 7.36 -6.89
CA ILE A 103 8.36 5.96 -6.62
C ILE A 103 8.92 5.04 -7.72
N LEU A 104 8.66 5.38 -9.00
CA LEU A 104 9.12 4.57 -10.13
C LEU A 104 10.64 4.55 -10.25
N GLN A 105 11.30 5.67 -9.96
CA GLN A 105 12.75 5.77 -9.94
C GLN A 105 13.36 4.88 -8.86
N GLU A 106 12.79 4.86 -7.66
CA GLU A 106 13.22 3.98 -6.57
C GLU A 106 13.03 2.49 -6.92
N ILE A 107 11.85 2.12 -7.45
CA ILE A 107 11.55 0.74 -7.88
C ILE A 107 12.52 0.28 -8.98
N ALA A 108 12.82 1.16 -9.94
CA ALA A 108 13.73 0.90 -11.03
C ALA A 108 15.21 0.98 -10.63
N LYS A 109 15.52 1.24 -9.35
CA LYS A 109 16.89 1.42 -8.83
C LYS A 109 17.68 2.45 -9.64
N GLY A 110 17.03 3.55 -10.01
CA GLY A 110 17.62 4.64 -10.80
C GLY A 110 17.60 4.44 -12.32
N GLY A 111 17.07 3.32 -12.83
CA GLY A 111 16.93 3.07 -14.27
C GLY A 111 15.77 3.81 -14.96
N PHE A 112 15.04 4.66 -14.22
CA PHE A 112 13.88 5.40 -14.69
C PHE A 112 14.02 6.89 -14.36
N ASP A 113 13.77 7.76 -15.33
CA ASP A 113 13.79 9.21 -15.15
C ASP A 113 12.44 9.69 -14.58
N GLY A 114 12.34 9.67 -13.26
CA GLY A 114 11.16 10.11 -12.52
C GLY A 114 10.84 11.59 -12.73
N THR A 115 11.87 12.44 -12.76
CA THR A 115 11.74 13.89 -12.91
C THR A 115 11.07 14.26 -14.24
N THR A 116 11.55 13.69 -15.35
CA THR A 116 10.94 13.94 -16.67
C THR A 116 9.52 13.37 -16.74
N TYR A 117 9.27 12.24 -16.08
CA TYR A 117 7.94 11.64 -16.02
C TYR A 117 6.93 12.57 -15.35
N ASP A 118 7.24 13.07 -14.15
CA ASP A 118 6.34 13.96 -13.40
C ASP A 118 6.09 15.28 -14.12
N ALA A 119 7.13 15.86 -14.73
CA ALA A 119 7.02 17.10 -15.52
C ALA A 119 6.05 16.94 -16.71
N LYS A 120 6.03 15.78 -17.35
CA LYS A 120 5.13 15.48 -18.49
C LYS A 120 3.73 15.04 -18.06
N TRP A 121 3.60 14.44 -16.87
CA TRP A 121 2.35 13.87 -16.38
C TRP A 121 1.32 14.95 -16.01
N SER A 122 1.75 16.03 -15.35
CA SER A 122 0.87 17.15 -14.96
C SER A 122 0.18 17.81 -16.16
N ALA A 123 0.90 17.97 -17.28
CA ALA A 123 0.40 18.59 -18.50
C ALA A 123 -0.57 17.69 -19.31
N ARG A 124 -0.49 16.36 -19.17
CA ARG A 124 -1.28 15.40 -19.97
C ARG A 124 -2.60 14.95 -19.33
N THR A 125 -2.70 15.01 -18.01
CA THR A 125 -3.80 14.31 -17.31
C THR A 125 -5.15 15.01 -17.44
N ALA A 126 -5.16 16.35 -17.44
CA ALA A 126 -6.40 17.13 -17.58
C ALA A 126 -7.02 17.02 -18.98
N SER A 127 -6.20 16.93 -20.03
CA SER A 127 -6.64 16.93 -21.44
C SER A 127 -7.03 15.54 -21.97
N THR A 128 -6.73 14.47 -21.24
CA THR A 128 -6.92 13.09 -21.72
C THR A 128 -7.76 12.23 -20.76
N LEU A 129 -8.49 12.85 -19.83
CA LEU A 129 -9.26 12.12 -18.83
C LEU A 129 -10.40 11.27 -19.42
N TRP A 130 -10.76 11.49 -20.69
CA TRP A 130 -11.78 10.77 -21.47
C TRP A 130 -11.19 10.15 -22.72
#